data_AF-A0A1F9U0L4-F1
#
_entry.id   AF-A0A1F9U0L4-F1
#
_cell.length_a   1.000
_cell.length_b   1.000
_cell.length_c   1.000
_cell.angle_alpha   90.00
_cell.angle_beta   90.00
_cell.angle_gamma   90.00
#
_symmetry.space_group_name_H-M   'P 1'
#
loop_
_entity.id
_entity.type
_entity.pdbx_description
1 polymer ?
#
loop_
_entity_poly.entity_id
_entity_poly.type
_entity_poly.pdbx_seq_one_letter_code
_entity_poly.pdbx_strand_id
1 'polypeptide(L)' 'MRTWISSLGKASISFENEIYDQDLGGRKVARGFSRHAVVNDLFRNVRVPDDMRALLKPYIGTMPD' A
#
# COMPACT_ATOMS: atom_id res chain seq x y z
N MET A 1 12.79 -4.50 -2.82
CA MET A 1 11.81 -3.62 -2.17
C MET A 1 10.62 -4.47 -1.75
N ARG A 2 10.14 -4.31 -0.53
CA ARG A 2 8.92 -4.97 -0.01
C ARG A 2 7.87 -3.91 0.20
N THR A 3 6.64 -4.18 -0.22
CA THR A 3 5.51 -3.25 -0.14
C THR A 3 4.28 -3.98 0.32
N TRP A 4 3.53 -3.39 1.23
CA TRP A 4 2.26 -3.94 1.69
C TRP A 4 1.26 -2.83 1.99
N ILE A 5 -0.02 -3.22 2.04
CA ILE A 5 -1.10 -2.32 2.40
C ILE A 5 -1.05 -2.12 3.92
N SER A 6 -0.75 -0.91 4.37
CA SER A 6 -0.72 -0.59 5.79
C SER A 6 -2.11 -0.23 6.33
N SER A 7 -2.97 0.37 5.49
CA SER A 7 -4.36 0.65 5.84
C SER A 7 -5.25 0.86 4.61
N LEU A 8 -6.55 0.58 4.79
CA LEU A 8 -7.58 0.82 3.78
C LEU A 8 -8.63 1.81 4.29
N GLY A 9 -8.54 3.06 3.82
CA GLY A 9 -9.48 4.13 4.16
C GLY A 9 -10.80 4.02 3.38
N LYS A 10 -11.70 4.99 3.57
CA LYS A 10 -12.96 5.06 2.80
C LYS A 10 -12.72 5.35 1.31
N ALA A 11 -11.76 6.22 1.00
CA ALA A 11 -11.46 6.72 -0.35
C ALA A 11 -9.94 6.74 -0.64
N SER A 12 -9.16 5.94 0.08
CA SER A 12 -7.71 5.89 -0.08
C SER A 12 -7.12 4.57 0.35
N ILE A 13 -5.97 4.22 -0.22
CA ILE A 13 -5.16 3.06 0.15
C ILE A 13 -3.80 3.58 0.62
N SER A 14 -3.34 3.13 1.79
CA SER A 14 -2.02 3.48 2.30
C SER A 14 -1.09 2.28 2.19
N PHE A 15 0.13 2.53 1.76
CA PHE A 15 1.17 1.53 1.63
C PHE A 15 2.36 1.89 2.49
N GLU A 16 2.98 0.86 3.03
CA GLU A 16 4.29 0.94 3.64
C GLU A 16 5.28 0.14 2.80
N ASN A 17 6.50 0.62 2.72
CA ASN A 17 7.55 0.07 1.88
C ASN A 17 8.86 -0.01 2.65
N GLU A 18 9.59 -1.09 2.44
CA GLU A 18 10.97 -1.25 2.90
C GLU A 18 11.90 -1.51 1.72
N ILE A 19 12.98 -0.74 1.67
CA ILE A 19 14.02 -0.84 0.64
C ILE A 19 15.22 -1.52 1.28
N TYR A 20 15.70 -2.57 0.63
CA TYR A 20 16.85 -3.34 1.06
C TYR A 20 17.93 -3.24 0.00
N ASP A 21 19.16 -3.04 0.46
CA ASP A 21 20.35 -3.01 -0.37
C ASP A 21 21.01 -4.39 -0.31
N GLN A 22 21.09 -5.06 -1.47
CA GLN A 22 21.67 -6.41 -1.57
C GLN A 22 23.20 -6.38 -1.46
N ASP A 23 23.84 -5.30 -1.92
CA ASP A 23 25.29 -5.14 -1.89
C ASP A 23 25.78 -4.89 -0.45
N LEU A 24 24.91 -4.36 0.41
CA LEU A 24 25.14 -4.22 1.85
C LEU A 24 24.67 -5.42 2.68
N GLY A 25 24.61 -6.61 2.09
CA GLY A 25 24.24 -7.84 2.77
C GLY A 25 22.75 -7.95 3.08
N GLY A 26 21.89 -7.40 2.22
CA GLY A 26 20.44 -7.43 2.38
C GLY A 26 19.93 -6.54 3.52
N ARG A 27 20.68 -5.49 3.90
CA ARG A 27 20.27 -4.56 4.97
C ARG A 27 19.15 -3.66 4.48
N LYS A 28 18.20 -3.38 5.38
CA LYS A 28 17.20 -2.33 5.15
C LYS A 28 17.87 -0.96 5.17
N VAL A 29 17.74 -0.22 4.07
CA VAL A 29 18.34 1.11 3.90
C VAL A 29 17.32 2.24 3.96
N ALA A 30 16.04 1.95 3.69
CA ALA A 30 14.98 2.94 3.81
C ALA A 30 13.63 2.31 4.14
N ARG A 31 12.76 3.14 4.73
CA ARG A 31 11.34 2.87 4.97
C ARG A 31 10.54 4.04 4.42
N GLY A 32 9.49 3.74 3.66
CA GLY A 32 8.67 4.75 2.98
C GLY A 32 7.19 4.53 3.21
N PHE A 33 6.43 5.63 3.28
CA PHE A 33 4.99 5.62 3.42
C PHE A 33 4.37 6.37 2.26
N SER A 34 3.31 5.82 1.69
CA SER A 34 2.55 6.50 0.65
C SER A 34 1.06 6.32 0.87
N ARG A 35 0.26 7.28 0.42
CA ARG A 35 -1.19 7.24 0.48
C ARG A 35 -1.74 7.66 -0.87
N HIS A 36 -2.57 6.79 -1.45
CA HIS A 36 -3.13 6.96 -2.79
C HIS A 36 -4.63 7.19 -2.66
N ALA A 37 -5.14 8.25 -3.26
CA ALA A 37 -6.58 8.50 -3.34
C ALA A 37 -7.21 7.61 -4.42
N VAL A 38 -8.41 7.10 -4.16
CA VAL A 38 -9.22 6.47 -5.22
C VAL A 38 -10.01 7.57 -5.91
N VAL A 39 -9.82 7.69 -7.22
CA VAL A 39 -10.46 8.72 -8.04
C VAL A 39 -11.19 8.09 -9.23
N ASN A 40 -12.16 8.80 -9.78
CA ASN A 40 -12.81 8.45 -11.04
C ASN A 40 -12.11 9.14 -12.25
N ASP A 41 -12.65 8.96 -13.45
CA ASP A 41 -12.12 9.53 -14.70
C ASP A 41 -12.09 11.07 -14.73
N LEU A 42 -12.83 11.71 -13.81
CA LEU A 42 -12.84 13.17 -13.62
C LEU A 42 -11.90 13.62 -12.48
N PHE A 43 -11.02 12.74 -12.00
CA PHE A 43 -10.10 12.94 -10.88
C PHE A 43 -10.80 13.35 -9.57
N ARG A 44 -12.08 13.02 -9.42
CA ARG A 44 -12.81 13.26 -8.17
C ARG A 44 -12.62 12.08 -7.23
N ASN A 45 -12.41 12.37 -5.95
CA ASN A 45 -12.33 11.34 -4.91
C ASN A 45 -13.62 10.51 -4.87
N VAL A 46 -13.47 9.20 -4.89
CA VAL A 46 -14.56 8.23 -4.75
C VAL A 46 -14.27 7.23 -3.66
N ARG A 47 -15.32 6.59 -3.14
CA ARG A 47 -15.16 5.50 -2.17
C ARG A 47 -14.44 4.33 -2.84
N VAL A 48 -13.58 3.63 -2.09
CA VAL A 48 -13.05 2.33 -2.48
C VAL A 48 -14.23 1.40 -2.78
N PRO A 49 -14.33 0.85 -4.00
CA PRO A 49 -15.37 -0.11 -4.37
C PRO A 49 -15.45 -1.28 -3.39
N ASP A 50 -16.66 -1.78 -3.10
CA ASP A 50 -16.85 -2.78 -2.04
C ASP A 50 -16.25 -4.15 -2.40
N ASP A 51 -16.23 -4.50 -3.69
CA ASP A 51 -15.53 -5.67 -4.24
C ASP A 51 -14.00 -5.57 -4.08
N MET A 52 -13.43 -4.42 -4.43
CA MET A 52 -12.01 -4.13 -4.19
C MET A 52 -11.69 -4.17 -2.69
N ARG A 53 -12.55 -3.59 -1.85
CA ARG A 53 -12.39 -3.66 -0.39
C ARG A 53 -12.40 -5.10 0.11
N ALA A 54 -13.32 -5.93 -0.37
CA ALA A 54 -13.40 -7.34 0.01
C ALA A 54 -12.13 -8.10 -0.40
N LEU A 55 -11.62 -7.83 -1.60
CA LEU A 55 -10.40 -8.45 -2.14
C LEU A 55 -9.13 -8.02 -1.38
N LEU A 56 -9.01 -6.75 -1.00
CA LEU A 56 -7.80 -6.22 -0.37
C LEU A 56 -7.75 -6.43 1.15
N LYS A 57 -8.91 -6.54 1.82
CA LYS A 57 -9.00 -6.66 3.28
C LYS A 57 -8.12 -7.76 3.89
N PRO A 58 -7.98 -8.97 3.29
CA PRO A 58 -7.12 -10.02 3.83
C PRO A 58 -5.62 -9.67 3.82
N TYR A 59 -5.17 -8.75 2.97
CA TYR A 59 -3.76 -8.42 2.78
C TYR A 59 -3.30 -7.20 3.59
N ILE A 60 -4.21 -6.56 4.33
CA ILE A 60 -3.87 -5.39 5.16
C ILE A 60 -2.96 -5.84 6.30
N GLY A 61 -1.82 -5.15 6.45
CA GLY A 61 -0.81 -5.44 7.48
C GLY A 61 0.02 -6.70 7.21
N THR A 62 -0.22 -7.40 6.09
CA THR A 62 0.56 -8.59 5.72
C THR A 62 1.79 -8.16 4.96
N MET A 63 2.95 -8.18 5.64
CA MET A 63 4.24 -7.96 4.98
C MET A 63 4.60 -9.19 4.15
N PRO A 64 4.99 -9.03 2.87
CA PRO A 64 5.48 -10.15 2.06
C PRO A 64 6.82 -10.67 2.60
N ASP A 65 6.94 -12.00 2.65
CA ASP A 65 8.12 -12.75 3.13
C ASP A 65 9.39 -12.49 2.31
#